data_AF-A0A1F3R0V7-F1
#
_entry.id   AF-A0A1F3R0V7-F1
#
_cell.length_a   1.000
_cell.length_b   1.000
_cell.length_c   1.000
_cell.angle_alpha   90.00
_cell.angle_beta   90.00
_cell.angle_gamma   90.00
#
_symmetry.space_group_name_H-M   'P 1'
#
loop_
_entity.id
_entity.type
_entity.pdbx_description
1 polymer ?
#
loop_
_entity_poly.entity_id
_entity_poly.type
_entity_poly.pdbx_seq_one_letter_code
_entity_poly.pdbx_strand_id
1 'polypeptide(L)'
;MSKLSKSMKNILLLCALVFLGYTNVKSQCTDLFISEYVEGWNNNKALELYNPTNASINMSGYSLNRYSNGGTTPSSVNLGGYIGAHSAYVVVIDKTDPSLTGQDTSAWEDLILKADTFLCPDYTVSSAMYFNGNDAVTLEKGGAIIDIFGKVGEDPGSSWTDVYPYTDAQGEYWTKDQTLIRKRTVEQGITANPSYFNPTSEWDSLPANAFDSLGYHTCDCYTGSAKVKDVKVIYNDNAYFFPNPSLIGKKISVKVTSVIQYVEIYTQTGEMVYRKWNDNNRGEMQLELNGISSSVYFVRVYLITSIQLLRNYQSIKPINKKNKKAR
;
A
#
# COMPACT_ATOMS: atom_id res chain seq x y z
N MET A 1 -59.45 -41.51 -38.26
CA MET A 1 -58.80 -40.60 -37.28
C MET A 1 -57.38 -41.12 -37.00
N SER A 2 -56.42 -40.80 -37.86
CA SER A 2 -55.01 -41.15 -37.67
C SER A 2 -54.16 -40.40 -38.69
N LYS A 3 -53.00 -39.91 -38.25
CA LYS A 3 -51.95 -39.17 -39.00
C LYS A 3 -52.04 -37.64 -38.96
N LEU A 4 -52.02 -37.09 -37.74
CA LEU A 4 -51.21 -35.89 -37.50
C LEU A 4 -49.74 -36.33 -37.56
N SER A 5 -49.02 -35.81 -38.54
CA SER A 5 -47.73 -36.32 -38.99
C SER A 5 -46.65 -36.11 -37.94
N LYS A 6 -45.70 -37.05 -37.93
CA LYS A 6 -44.50 -37.13 -37.09
C LYS A 6 -43.60 -35.86 -37.12
N SER A 7 -43.94 -34.87 -37.96
CA SER A 7 -43.21 -33.62 -38.17
C SER A 7 -43.47 -32.57 -37.06
N MET A 8 -44.65 -32.54 -36.42
CA MET A 8 -44.94 -31.55 -35.36
C MET A 8 -44.32 -31.88 -34.00
N LYS A 9 -43.96 -33.15 -33.73
CA LYS A 9 -43.27 -33.54 -32.49
C LYS A 9 -41.79 -33.15 -32.49
N ASN A 10 -41.16 -33.05 -33.67
CA ASN A 10 -39.77 -32.61 -33.79
C ASN A 10 -39.64 -31.08 -33.78
N ILE A 11 -40.71 -30.34 -34.07
CA ILE A 11 -40.72 -28.87 -34.00
C ILE A 11 -40.94 -28.39 -32.56
N LEU A 12 -41.76 -29.09 -31.75
CA LEU A 12 -41.83 -28.79 -30.31
C LEU A 12 -40.56 -29.19 -29.54
N LEU A 13 -39.80 -30.17 -30.02
CA LEU A 13 -38.52 -30.56 -29.41
C LEU A 13 -37.37 -29.60 -29.75
N LEU A 14 -37.50 -28.80 -30.83
CA LEU A 14 -36.55 -27.75 -31.18
C LEU A 14 -36.79 -26.43 -30.43
N CYS A 15 -37.97 -26.21 -29.86
CA CYS A 15 -38.27 -25.02 -29.06
C CYS A 15 -37.95 -25.18 -27.55
N ALA A 16 -37.55 -26.37 -27.10
CA ALA A 16 -37.19 -26.65 -25.70
C ALA A 16 -35.66 -26.65 -25.44
N LEU A 17 -34.84 -26.35 -26.46
CA LEU A 17 -33.37 -26.34 -26.37
C LEU A 17 -32.75 -24.94 -26.51
N VAL A 18 -33.54 -23.88 -26.26
CA VAL A 18 -32.96 -22.59 -25.84
C VAL A 18 -33.02 -22.56 -24.32
N PHE A 19 -32.30 -23.49 -23.69
CA PHE A 19 -31.82 -23.24 -22.33
C PHE A 19 -30.86 -22.07 -22.50
N LEU A 20 -31.32 -20.86 -22.14
CA LEU A 20 -30.42 -19.73 -21.94
C LEU A 20 -29.33 -20.23 -20.98
N GLY A 21 -28.16 -20.49 -21.53
CA GLY A 21 -26.93 -20.51 -20.76
C GLY A 21 -26.76 -19.10 -20.26
N TYR A 22 -27.31 -18.80 -19.08
CA TYR A 22 -26.83 -17.71 -18.26
C TYR A 22 -25.40 -18.11 -17.89
N THR A 23 -24.45 -17.75 -18.74
CA THR A 23 -23.07 -17.59 -18.28
C THR A 23 -23.16 -16.53 -17.20
N ASN A 24 -23.13 -16.96 -15.94
CA ASN A 24 -22.80 -16.08 -14.83
C ASN A 24 -21.36 -15.62 -15.09
N VAL A 25 -21.20 -14.62 -15.95
CA VAL A 25 -20.00 -13.81 -15.95
C VAL A 25 -20.03 -13.17 -14.58
N LYS A 26 -19.29 -13.76 -13.62
CA LYS A 26 -19.03 -13.06 -12.37
C LYS A 26 -18.38 -11.77 -12.78
N SER A 27 -19.07 -10.65 -12.54
CA SER A 27 -18.53 -9.35 -12.81
C SER A 27 -17.31 -9.20 -11.91
N GLN A 28 -16.11 -9.25 -12.50
CA GLN A 28 -14.87 -8.94 -11.82
C GLN A 28 -14.76 -7.41 -11.67
N CYS A 29 -13.85 -6.94 -10.82
CA CYS A 29 -13.56 -5.51 -10.69
C CYS A 29 -14.74 -4.67 -10.22
N THR A 30 -15.59 -5.21 -9.34
CA THR A 30 -16.85 -4.55 -8.91
C THR A 30 -16.81 -3.96 -7.52
N ASP A 31 -15.87 -4.39 -6.67
CA ASP A 31 -15.81 -3.96 -5.28
C ASP A 31 -14.37 -3.96 -4.76
N LEU A 32 -14.20 -3.43 -3.55
CA LEU A 32 -12.91 -3.40 -2.87
C LEU A 32 -12.40 -4.81 -2.56
N PHE A 33 -11.09 -4.97 -2.57
CA PHE A 33 -10.40 -6.16 -2.08
C PHE A 33 -9.08 -5.77 -1.40
N ILE A 34 -8.51 -6.69 -0.63
CA ILE A 34 -7.23 -6.50 0.07
C ILE A 34 -6.10 -6.70 -0.96
N SER A 35 -5.35 -5.65 -1.25
CA SER A 35 -4.24 -5.67 -2.21
C SER A 35 -2.88 -5.88 -1.55
N GLU A 36 -2.74 -5.58 -0.27
CA GLU A 36 -1.51 -5.83 0.49
C GLU A 36 -1.83 -6.16 1.95
N TYR A 37 -1.13 -7.14 2.49
CA TYR A 37 -1.15 -7.52 3.90
C TYR A 37 0.26 -7.37 4.46
N VAL A 38 0.41 -6.56 5.50
CA VAL A 38 1.70 -6.34 6.17
C VAL A 38 1.59 -6.85 7.58
N GLU A 39 2.26 -7.97 7.86
CA GLU A 39 2.59 -8.36 9.21
C GLU A 39 4.10 -8.29 9.42
N GLY A 40 4.56 -7.12 9.84
CA GLY A 40 5.96 -6.88 10.19
C GLY A 40 6.23 -7.08 11.68
N TRP A 41 7.46 -6.73 12.06
CA TRP A 41 7.90 -6.80 13.44
C TRP A 41 7.13 -5.84 14.35
N ASN A 42 6.94 -6.22 15.61
CA ASN A 42 6.21 -5.42 16.60
C ASN A 42 4.81 -5.02 16.08
N ASN A 43 4.49 -3.72 16.12
CA ASN A 43 3.23 -3.15 15.66
C ASN A 43 3.29 -2.64 14.21
N ASN A 44 4.21 -3.15 13.38
CA ASN A 44 4.17 -2.88 11.95
C ASN A 44 3.07 -3.71 11.29
N LYS A 45 1.82 -3.24 11.41
CA LYS A 45 0.63 -3.91 10.90
C LYS A 45 -0.13 -2.98 9.96
N ALA A 46 -0.35 -3.44 8.73
CA ALA A 46 -1.14 -2.70 7.76
C ALA A 46 -1.91 -3.60 6.79
N LEU A 47 -3.03 -3.07 6.31
CA LEU A 47 -3.81 -3.63 5.23
C LEU A 47 -3.99 -2.56 4.16
N GLU A 48 -3.70 -2.89 2.92
CA GLU A 48 -4.04 -2.04 1.78
C GLU A 48 -5.32 -2.56 1.13
N LEU A 49 -6.26 -1.65 0.92
CA LEU A 49 -7.48 -1.90 0.16
C LEU A 49 -7.34 -1.29 -1.23
N TYR A 50 -7.75 -2.01 -2.26
CA TYR A 50 -7.75 -1.51 -3.64
C TYR A 50 -9.17 -1.40 -4.19
N ASN A 51 -9.43 -0.29 -4.89
CA ASN A 51 -10.64 -0.08 -5.66
C ASN A 51 -10.36 -0.35 -7.15
N PRO A 52 -10.72 -1.52 -7.68
CA PRO A 52 -10.56 -1.85 -9.11
C PRO A 52 -11.61 -1.22 -10.02
N THR A 53 -12.58 -0.48 -9.46
CA THR A 53 -13.71 0.05 -10.24
C THR A 53 -13.35 1.38 -10.91
N ASN A 54 -14.18 1.78 -11.88
CA ASN A 54 -14.05 3.07 -12.57
C ASN A 54 -14.65 4.25 -11.79
N ALA A 55 -15.11 4.05 -10.56
CA ALA A 55 -15.74 5.09 -9.75
C ALA A 55 -15.14 5.14 -8.35
N SER A 56 -15.23 6.31 -7.70
CA SER A 56 -14.91 6.42 -6.28
C SER A 56 -15.91 5.61 -5.45
N ILE A 57 -15.43 4.90 -4.44
CA ILE A 57 -16.24 4.12 -3.49
C ILE A 57 -16.22 4.82 -2.14
N ASN A 58 -17.41 5.04 -1.56
CA ASN A 58 -17.57 5.41 -0.16
C ASN A 58 -17.46 4.15 0.71
N MET A 59 -16.56 4.14 1.68
CA MET A 59 -16.33 3.00 2.57
C MET A 59 -17.28 2.96 3.77
N SER A 60 -18.26 3.86 3.84
CA SER A 60 -19.35 3.75 4.82
C SER A 60 -20.10 2.42 4.65
N GLY A 61 -20.19 1.66 5.74
CA GLY A 61 -20.78 0.31 5.74
C GLY A 61 -19.80 -0.82 5.41
N TYR A 62 -18.52 -0.50 5.19
CA TYR A 62 -17.46 -1.49 5.12
C TYR A 62 -16.80 -1.68 6.50
N SER A 63 -16.31 -2.89 6.76
CA SER A 63 -15.57 -3.20 7.98
C SER A 63 -14.42 -4.17 7.71
N LEU A 64 -13.39 -4.08 8.54
CA LEU A 64 -12.35 -5.09 8.68
C LEU A 64 -12.65 -5.93 9.92
N ASN A 65 -12.57 -7.26 9.78
CA ASN A 65 -12.90 -8.18 10.85
C ASN A 65 -11.78 -9.22 11.00
N ARG A 66 -11.14 -9.24 12.17
CA ARG A 66 -10.07 -10.19 12.49
C ARG A 66 -10.62 -11.35 13.29
N TYR A 67 -10.28 -12.56 12.88
CA TYR A 67 -10.60 -13.81 13.54
C TYR A 67 -9.31 -14.38 14.14
N SER A 68 -9.22 -14.32 15.47
CA SER A 68 -7.96 -14.57 16.15
C SER A 68 -7.66 -16.06 16.31
N ASN A 69 -6.45 -16.50 15.95
CA ASN A 69 -5.91 -17.85 16.16
C ASN A 69 -6.91 -18.96 15.80
N GLY A 70 -7.44 -18.94 14.57
CA GLY A 70 -8.45 -19.90 14.12
C GLY A 70 -9.83 -19.78 14.76
N GLY A 71 -10.14 -18.69 15.45
CA GLY A 71 -11.45 -18.40 15.99
C GLY A 71 -12.53 -18.17 14.93
N THR A 72 -13.79 -18.20 15.34
CA THR A 72 -14.96 -17.90 14.48
C THR A 72 -15.71 -16.63 14.89
N THR A 73 -15.28 -15.98 15.98
CA THR A 73 -15.84 -14.72 16.47
C THR A 73 -14.87 -13.60 16.15
N PRO A 74 -15.27 -12.59 15.37
CA PRO A 74 -14.36 -11.52 14.98
C PRO A 74 -14.24 -10.43 16.05
N SER A 75 -13.10 -9.73 16.03
CA SER A 75 -13.03 -8.33 16.44
C SER A 75 -13.10 -7.44 15.20
N SER A 76 -13.93 -6.40 15.24
CA SER A 76 -14.30 -5.62 14.06
C SER A 76 -13.93 -4.15 14.20
N VAL A 77 -13.63 -3.50 13.08
CA VAL A 77 -13.53 -2.04 12.98
C VAL A 77 -14.21 -1.56 11.70
N ASN A 78 -15.03 -0.52 11.82
CA ASN A 78 -15.69 0.09 10.66
C ASN A 78 -14.71 0.97 9.89
N LEU A 79 -14.83 0.94 8.56
CA LEU A 79 -14.12 1.83 7.66
C LEU A 79 -14.96 3.08 7.36
N GLY A 80 -14.29 4.10 6.83
CA GLY A 80 -14.92 5.36 6.43
C GLY A 80 -14.09 6.07 5.38
N GLY A 81 -14.59 7.21 4.89
CA GLY A 81 -13.94 7.97 3.83
C GLY A 81 -14.21 7.40 2.44
N TYR A 82 -13.36 7.77 1.49
CA TYR A 82 -13.51 7.45 0.07
C TYR A 82 -12.21 6.92 -0.49
N ILE A 83 -12.32 5.92 -1.37
CA ILE A 83 -11.23 5.41 -2.18
C ILE A 83 -11.55 5.70 -3.65
N GLY A 84 -10.69 6.48 -4.30
CA GLY A 84 -10.85 6.85 -5.70
C GLY A 84 -10.84 5.63 -6.62
N ALA A 85 -11.32 5.81 -7.85
CA ALA A 85 -11.19 4.79 -8.90
C ALA A 85 -9.73 4.38 -9.07
N HIS A 86 -9.46 3.08 -9.26
CA HIS A 86 -8.13 2.51 -9.49
C HIS A 86 -7.08 2.95 -8.47
N SER A 87 -7.51 3.18 -7.22
CA SER A 87 -6.66 3.68 -6.14
C SER A 87 -6.60 2.68 -5.00
N ALA A 88 -5.47 2.69 -4.29
CA ALA A 88 -5.29 2.01 -3.03
C ALA A 88 -5.57 2.95 -1.84
N TYR A 89 -5.88 2.36 -0.69
CA TYR A 89 -6.11 3.01 0.59
C TYR A 89 -5.45 2.19 1.70
N VAL A 90 -4.49 2.79 2.41
CA VAL A 90 -3.64 2.09 3.39
C VAL A 90 -4.16 2.31 4.82
N VAL A 91 -4.56 1.22 5.47
CA VAL A 91 -4.98 1.19 6.88
C VAL A 91 -3.81 0.68 7.72
N VAL A 92 -3.32 1.48 8.66
CA VAL A 92 -2.25 1.09 9.60
C VAL A 92 -2.83 0.97 11.02
N ILE A 93 -2.28 0.08 11.85
CA ILE A 93 -2.61 0.06 13.27
C ILE A 93 -2.25 1.40 13.95
N ASP A 94 -3.11 1.92 14.80
CA ASP A 94 -2.90 3.18 15.51
C ASP A 94 -1.94 2.98 16.70
N LYS A 95 -0.65 2.88 16.36
CA LYS A 95 0.49 2.83 17.29
C LYS A 95 1.51 3.86 16.85
N THR A 96 1.10 5.12 16.76
CA THR A 96 1.98 6.21 16.28
C THR A 96 2.72 6.94 17.39
N ASP A 97 2.42 6.65 18.66
CA ASP A 97 3.06 7.32 19.79
C ASP A 97 4.48 6.76 20.02
N PRO A 98 5.54 7.56 19.79
CA PRO A 98 6.92 7.10 19.92
C PRO A 98 7.32 6.84 21.38
N SER A 99 6.50 7.24 22.35
CA SER A 99 6.72 6.95 23.77
C SER A 99 6.34 5.52 24.17
N LEU A 100 5.61 4.80 23.31
CA LEU A 100 5.23 3.42 23.59
C LEU A 100 6.44 2.48 23.53
N THR A 101 6.49 1.52 24.46
CA THR A 101 7.61 0.59 24.64
C THR A 101 7.14 -0.85 24.88
N GLY A 102 8.07 -1.80 24.83
CA GLY A 102 7.78 -3.22 25.04
C GLY A 102 6.90 -3.79 23.93
N GLN A 103 5.92 -4.62 24.31
CA GLN A 103 4.98 -5.22 23.36
C GLN A 103 4.05 -4.20 22.69
N ASP A 104 3.99 -2.96 23.20
CA ASP A 104 3.15 -1.90 22.67
C ASP A 104 3.91 -0.85 21.84
N THR A 105 5.16 -1.12 21.47
CA THR A 105 6.02 -0.12 20.80
C THR A 105 5.42 0.45 19.51
N SER A 106 5.77 1.69 19.20
CA SER A 106 5.28 2.38 17.99
C SER A 106 5.52 1.55 16.72
N ALA A 107 4.57 1.63 15.79
CA ALA A 107 4.81 1.29 14.40
C ALA A 107 5.96 2.16 13.86
N TRP A 108 6.70 1.63 12.91
CA TRP A 108 7.85 2.31 12.32
C TRP A 108 7.43 3.53 11.52
N GLU A 109 8.27 4.57 11.55
CA GLU A 109 8.01 5.84 10.88
C GLU A 109 7.75 5.65 9.37
N ASP A 110 8.52 4.78 8.70
CA ASP A 110 8.37 4.50 7.27
C ASP A 110 6.98 3.91 6.94
N LEU A 111 6.39 3.10 7.83
CA LEU A 111 5.04 2.57 7.65
C LEU A 111 3.98 3.64 7.96
N ILE A 112 4.17 4.41 9.03
CA ILE A 112 3.27 5.51 9.43
C ILE A 112 3.12 6.51 8.26
N LEU A 113 4.20 6.81 7.54
CA LEU A 113 4.17 7.71 6.38
C LEU A 113 3.38 7.19 5.18
N LYS A 114 3.08 5.89 5.11
CA LYS A 114 2.27 5.28 4.05
C LYS A 114 0.77 5.38 4.32
N ALA A 115 0.37 5.53 5.58
CA ALA A 115 -1.02 5.45 6.00
C ALA A 115 -1.91 6.50 5.32
N ASP A 116 -3.14 6.08 5.01
CA ASP A 116 -4.27 6.99 4.76
C ASP A 116 -5.14 7.13 6.02
N THR A 117 -5.12 6.13 6.90
CA THR A 117 -5.76 6.17 8.21
C THR A 117 -5.08 5.26 9.23
N PHE A 118 -5.30 5.57 10.50
CA PHE A 118 -4.87 4.78 11.65
C PHE A 118 -6.10 4.27 12.38
N LEU A 119 -6.15 2.96 12.66
CA LEU A 119 -7.29 2.32 13.34
C LEU A 119 -6.85 1.44 14.50
N CYS A 120 -7.78 1.19 15.42
CA CYS A 120 -7.58 0.33 16.60
C CYS A 120 -6.48 0.82 17.58
N PRO A 121 -6.57 2.06 18.12
CA PRO A 121 -5.60 2.56 19.10
C PRO A 121 -5.57 1.76 20.40
N ASP A 122 -6.70 1.17 20.77
CA ASP A 122 -6.89 0.40 21.98
C ASP A 122 -7.38 -1.02 21.64
N TYR A 123 -6.56 -2.01 21.99
CA TYR A 123 -6.84 -3.43 21.82
C TYR A 123 -8.16 -3.87 22.47
N THR A 124 -8.54 -3.26 23.59
CA THR A 124 -9.75 -3.62 24.35
C THR A 124 -11.04 -3.11 23.71
N VAL A 125 -10.94 -2.11 22.85
CA VAL A 125 -12.08 -1.55 22.09
C VAL A 125 -12.26 -2.28 20.77
N SER A 126 -11.15 -2.45 20.03
CA SER A 126 -11.14 -3.23 18.78
C SER A 126 -9.73 -3.75 18.54
N SER A 127 -9.61 -5.06 18.35
CA SER A 127 -8.36 -5.73 18.02
C SER A 127 -8.25 -6.10 16.55
N ALA A 128 -9.06 -5.50 15.67
CA ALA A 128 -9.12 -5.84 14.24
C ALA A 128 -7.78 -5.64 13.51
N MET A 129 -7.01 -4.59 13.83
CA MET A 129 -5.68 -4.35 13.24
C MET A 129 -4.52 -4.99 14.01
N TYR A 130 -4.80 -5.75 15.08
CA TYR A 130 -3.78 -6.47 15.86
C TYR A 130 -3.59 -7.91 15.34
N PHE A 131 -3.77 -8.11 14.03
CA PHE A 131 -3.59 -9.40 13.41
C PHE A 131 -2.12 -9.83 13.42
N ASN A 132 -1.89 -11.14 13.44
CA ASN A 132 -0.60 -11.78 13.26
C ASN A 132 -0.72 -13.00 12.34
N GLY A 133 0.39 -13.68 12.08
CA GLY A 133 0.51 -14.69 11.01
C GLY A 133 -0.53 -15.82 10.97
N ASN A 134 -1.29 -16.10 12.03
CA ASN A 134 -2.30 -17.16 12.07
C ASN A 134 -3.74 -16.65 12.21
N ASP A 135 -3.97 -15.35 12.01
CA ASP A 135 -5.30 -14.74 12.06
C ASP A 135 -5.90 -14.59 10.66
N ALA A 136 -7.18 -14.94 10.50
CA ALA A 136 -7.92 -14.63 9.28
C ALA A 136 -8.49 -13.21 9.37
N VAL A 137 -8.55 -12.51 8.24
CA VAL A 137 -9.12 -11.16 8.14
C VAL A 137 -10.13 -11.11 7.00
N THR A 138 -11.36 -10.64 7.28
CA THR A 138 -12.36 -10.37 6.25
C THR A 138 -12.50 -8.87 6.01
N LEU A 139 -12.70 -8.50 4.76
CA LEU A 139 -13.29 -7.23 4.36
C LEU A 139 -14.77 -7.48 4.07
N GLU A 140 -15.63 -6.75 4.78
CA GLU A 140 -17.08 -6.93 4.67
C GLU A 140 -17.76 -5.64 4.26
N LYS A 141 -18.93 -5.76 3.62
CA LYS A 141 -19.81 -4.66 3.23
C LYS A 141 -21.24 -5.01 3.58
N GLY A 142 -21.85 -4.23 4.48
CA GLY A 142 -23.19 -4.52 4.99
C GLY A 142 -23.32 -5.90 5.65
N GLY A 143 -22.23 -6.43 6.22
CA GLY A 143 -22.15 -7.76 6.84
C GLY A 143 -21.93 -8.93 5.89
N ALA A 144 -21.73 -8.68 4.59
CA ALA A 144 -21.34 -9.71 3.63
C ALA A 144 -19.83 -9.65 3.35
N ILE A 145 -19.17 -10.81 3.34
CA ILE A 145 -17.75 -10.94 2.97
C ILE A 145 -17.59 -10.58 1.49
N ILE A 146 -16.79 -9.55 1.22
CA ILE A 146 -16.37 -9.19 -0.14
C ILE A 146 -14.92 -9.59 -0.42
N ASP A 147 -14.11 -9.78 0.63
CA ASP A 147 -12.80 -10.41 0.54
C ASP A 147 -12.40 -11.11 1.85
N ILE A 148 -11.52 -12.10 1.77
CA ILE A 148 -10.94 -12.80 2.92
C ILE A 148 -9.47 -13.13 2.68
N PHE A 149 -8.64 -12.75 3.66
CA PHE A 149 -7.26 -13.19 3.84
C PHE A 149 -7.23 -14.28 4.91
N GLY A 150 -6.67 -15.45 4.61
CA GLY A 150 -6.71 -16.60 5.50
C GLY A 150 -8.01 -17.43 5.38
N LYS A 151 -8.30 -18.21 6.41
CA LYS A 151 -9.51 -19.04 6.53
C LYS A 151 -10.10 -18.92 7.93
N VAL A 152 -11.34 -18.46 8.02
CA VAL A 152 -12.04 -18.34 9.30
C VAL A 152 -12.28 -19.72 9.89
N GLY A 153 -11.97 -19.90 11.18
CA GLY A 153 -12.12 -21.17 11.88
C GLY A 153 -10.95 -22.15 11.72
N GLU A 154 -9.85 -21.75 11.06
CA GLU A 154 -8.64 -22.57 10.91
C GLU A 154 -7.45 -21.88 11.57
N ASP A 155 -6.78 -22.59 12.48
CA ASP A 155 -5.49 -22.19 13.04
C ASP A 155 -4.37 -22.90 12.26
N PRO A 156 -3.60 -22.18 11.43
CA PRO A 156 -2.45 -22.76 10.72
C PRO A 156 -1.23 -22.96 11.63
N GLY A 157 -1.35 -22.75 12.95
CA GLY A 157 -0.23 -22.73 13.88
C GLY A 157 0.35 -21.33 13.96
N SER A 158 1.59 -21.12 13.53
CA SER A 158 2.24 -19.81 13.53
C SER A 158 1.99 -18.98 12.28
N SER A 159 1.76 -19.63 11.14
CA SER A 159 1.69 -19.00 9.81
C SER A 159 0.97 -19.94 8.86
N TRP A 160 0.21 -19.39 7.91
CA TRP A 160 -0.06 -20.13 6.67
C TRP A 160 1.24 -20.28 5.88
N THR A 161 1.35 -21.38 5.14
CA THR A 161 2.57 -21.77 4.41
C THR A 161 2.29 -22.02 2.94
N ASP A 162 3.32 -22.34 2.16
CA ASP A 162 3.22 -22.66 0.72
C ASP A 162 2.92 -24.13 0.40
N VAL A 163 2.91 -25.01 1.40
CA VAL A 163 2.74 -26.46 1.20
C VAL A 163 1.46 -26.95 1.86
N TYR A 164 0.60 -27.65 1.12
CA TYR A 164 -0.62 -28.26 1.65
C TYR A 164 -0.30 -29.14 2.88
N PRO A 165 -1.01 -29.00 4.02
CA PRO A 165 -2.31 -28.35 4.21
C PRO A 165 -2.27 -26.82 4.45
N TYR A 166 -1.14 -26.17 4.18
CA TYR A 166 -0.89 -24.73 4.34
C TYR A 166 -0.85 -24.28 5.80
N THR A 167 -0.27 -25.12 6.66
CA THR A 167 -0.05 -24.86 8.08
C THR A 167 1.44 -24.95 8.40
N ASP A 168 1.86 -24.41 9.55
CA ASP A 168 3.26 -24.39 10.01
C ASP A 168 3.89 -25.77 10.24
N ALA A 169 3.13 -26.85 10.04
CA ALA A 169 3.63 -28.22 10.04
C ALA A 169 4.58 -28.49 8.86
N GLN A 170 4.41 -27.80 7.72
CA GLN A 170 5.20 -27.98 6.50
C GLN A 170 5.27 -26.69 5.66
N GLY A 171 6.35 -26.52 4.92
CA GLY A 171 6.54 -25.36 4.04
C GLY A 171 7.14 -24.15 4.76
N GLU A 172 7.35 -23.09 4.00
CA GLU A 172 7.90 -21.83 4.50
C GLU A 172 6.78 -20.93 5.04
N TYR A 173 7.10 -20.06 6.00
CA TYR A 173 6.13 -19.12 6.56
C TYR A 173 5.83 -18.01 5.55
N TRP A 174 4.54 -17.86 5.22
CA TRP A 174 4.07 -16.87 4.26
C TRP A 174 3.35 -15.70 4.89
N THR A 175 2.77 -15.83 6.07
CA THR A 175 1.95 -14.79 6.69
C THR A 175 2.53 -14.27 7.99
N LYS A 176 3.44 -15.04 8.61
CA LYS A 176 4.19 -14.60 9.78
C LYS A 176 5.45 -13.81 9.41
N ASP A 177 5.58 -12.59 9.91
CA ASP A 177 6.72 -11.70 9.69
C ASP A 177 6.98 -11.51 8.17
N GLN A 178 5.91 -11.22 7.41
CA GLN A 178 5.93 -11.07 5.95
C GLN A 178 5.07 -9.88 5.49
N THR A 179 5.44 -9.32 4.34
CA THR A 179 4.59 -8.45 3.53
C THR A 179 4.10 -9.24 2.33
N LEU A 180 2.78 -9.33 2.12
CA LEU A 180 2.18 -10.05 1.00
C LEU A 180 1.49 -9.06 0.08
N ILE A 181 1.87 -9.09 -1.20
CA ILE A 181 1.26 -8.27 -2.24
C ILE A 181 0.34 -9.16 -3.06
N ARG A 182 -0.91 -8.74 -3.24
CA ARG A 182 -1.87 -9.43 -4.10
C ARG A 182 -1.34 -9.40 -5.54
N LYS A 183 -1.51 -10.50 -6.27
CA LYS A 183 -1.10 -10.55 -7.68
C LYS A 183 -2.03 -9.69 -8.52
N ARG A 184 -1.47 -9.02 -9.54
CA ARG A 184 -2.23 -8.19 -10.49
C ARG A 184 -3.35 -8.91 -11.24
N THR A 185 -3.24 -10.23 -11.39
CA THR A 185 -4.23 -11.08 -12.05
C THR A 185 -5.44 -11.37 -11.16
N VAL A 186 -5.39 -10.95 -9.90
CA VAL A 186 -6.53 -11.05 -8.97
C VAL A 186 -7.38 -9.80 -9.13
N GLU A 187 -8.58 -10.01 -9.67
CA GLU A 187 -9.48 -8.94 -10.11
C GLU A 187 -10.69 -8.76 -9.18
N GLN A 188 -10.79 -9.55 -8.12
CA GLN A 188 -11.83 -9.46 -7.09
C GLN A 188 -11.39 -10.21 -5.82
N GLY A 189 -12.03 -9.89 -4.69
CA GLY A 189 -11.86 -10.61 -3.44
C GLY A 189 -12.54 -11.98 -3.40
N ILE A 190 -12.15 -12.80 -2.43
CA ILE A 190 -12.80 -14.07 -2.13
C ILE A 190 -14.04 -13.80 -1.26
N THR A 191 -15.23 -14.03 -1.80
CA THR A 191 -16.50 -13.66 -1.12
C THR A 191 -17.08 -14.77 -0.22
N ALA A 192 -16.33 -15.84 0.04
CA ALA A 192 -16.78 -16.97 0.84
C ALA A 192 -15.60 -17.60 1.57
N ASN A 193 -15.82 -18.11 2.78
CA ASN A 193 -14.77 -18.78 3.55
C ASN A 193 -14.23 -20.01 2.77
N PRO A 194 -12.95 -20.04 2.38
CA PRO A 194 -12.44 -21.08 1.49
C PRO A 194 -12.28 -22.43 2.21
N SER A 195 -12.14 -23.52 1.45
CA SER A 195 -11.86 -24.85 2.03
C SER A 195 -10.47 -24.96 2.66
N TYR A 196 -9.51 -24.18 2.15
CA TYR A 196 -8.15 -24.00 2.65
C TYR A 196 -7.63 -22.65 2.14
N PHE A 197 -6.68 -22.05 2.84
CA PHE A 197 -6.01 -20.84 2.36
C PHE A 197 -4.61 -21.18 1.82
N ASN A 198 -4.47 -21.13 0.49
CA ASN A 198 -3.17 -21.24 -0.18
C ASN A 198 -2.67 -19.82 -0.53
N PRO A 199 -1.74 -19.22 0.23
CA PRO A 199 -1.28 -17.86 -0.04
C PRO A 199 -0.64 -17.73 -1.43
N THR A 200 0.07 -18.74 -1.92
CA THR A 200 0.76 -18.72 -3.22
C THR A 200 -0.18 -18.57 -4.42
N SER A 201 -1.49 -18.82 -4.25
CA SER A 201 -2.47 -18.72 -5.33
C SER A 201 -2.71 -17.27 -5.76
N GLU A 202 -2.78 -16.35 -4.80
CA GLU A 202 -3.21 -14.97 -5.02
C GLU A 202 -2.19 -13.93 -4.55
N TRP A 203 -1.13 -14.35 -3.86
CA TRP A 203 -0.17 -13.45 -3.21
C TRP A 203 1.27 -13.75 -3.63
N ASP A 204 2.11 -12.71 -3.60
CA ASP A 204 3.56 -12.77 -3.63
C ASP A 204 4.09 -12.31 -2.25
N SER A 205 5.02 -13.07 -1.66
CA SER A 205 5.59 -12.76 -0.33
C SER A 205 6.91 -11.99 -0.45
N LEU A 206 7.05 -10.98 0.40
CA LEU A 206 8.26 -10.20 0.62
C LEU A 206 8.65 -10.26 2.10
N PRO A 207 9.95 -10.05 2.44
CA PRO A 207 10.40 -10.01 3.83
C PRO A 207 9.60 -9.01 4.69
N ALA A 208 9.54 -9.28 6.00
CA ALA A 208 8.99 -8.38 7.01
C ALA A 208 9.39 -6.91 6.78
N ASN A 209 8.44 -6.01 7.03
CA ASN A 209 8.64 -4.56 6.97
C ASN A 209 8.98 -4.00 5.58
N ALA A 210 8.66 -4.72 4.49
CA ALA A 210 8.64 -4.11 3.17
C ALA A 210 7.40 -3.23 3.04
N PHE A 211 7.58 -1.91 2.82
CA PHE A 211 6.49 -0.92 2.76
C PHE A 211 6.45 -0.15 1.44
N ASP A 212 7.37 -0.43 0.51
CA ASP A 212 7.54 0.35 -0.72
C ASP A 212 6.41 0.15 -1.73
N SER A 213 5.69 -0.98 -1.64
CA SER A 213 4.50 -1.28 -2.44
C SER A 213 3.22 -0.59 -1.96
N LEU A 214 3.16 -0.17 -0.69
CA LEU A 214 1.98 0.50 -0.14
C LEU A 214 1.70 1.85 -0.82
N GLY A 215 0.41 2.11 -1.05
CA GLY A 215 -0.17 3.31 -1.66
C GLY A 215 -0.61 3.13 -3.12
N TYR A 216 -0.33 1.97 -3.73
CA TYR A 216 -0.73 1.63 -5.09
C TYR A 216 -0.79 0.11 -5.30
N HIS A 217 -1.66 -0.31 -6.23
CA HIS A 217 -1.73 -1.69 -6.65
C HIS A 217 -1.95 -1.76 -8.17
N THR A 218 -1.23 -2.66 -8.83
CA THR A 218 -1.41 -2.92 -10.26
C THR A 218 -2.41 -4.05 -10.42
N CYS A 219 -3.49 -3.84 -11.16
CA CYS A 219 -4.55 -4.82 -11.35
C CYS A 219 -4.99 -4.89 -12.82
N ASP A 220 -5.26 -6.10 -13.32
CA ASP A 220 -5.68 -6.33 -14.71
C ASP A 220 -7.10 -5.84 -15.01
N CYS A 221 -7.87 -5.51 -13.96
CA CYS A 221 -9.12 -4.75 -14.04
C CYS A 221 -9.03 -3.44 -14.83
N TYR A 222 -7.84 -2.84 -14.89
CA TYR A 222 -7.59 -1.60 -15.61
C TYR A 222 -6.55 -1.83 -16.70
N THR A 223 -7.02 -2.03 -17.93
CA THR A 223 -6.19 -2.16 -19.15
C THR A 223 -5.90 -0.83 -19.84
N GLY A 224 -6.42 0.29 -19.31
CA GLY A 224 -6.00 1.61 -19.74
C GLY A 224 -4.53 1.79 -19.40
N SER A 225 -3.71 2.26 -20.36
CA SER A 225 -2.30 2.61 -20.11
C SER A 225 -2.21 3.30 -18.76
N ALA A 226 -1.43 2.74 -17.85
CA ALA A 226 -1.22 3.26 -16.51
C ALA A 226 -1.11 4.79 -16.63
N LYS A 227 -2.17 5.50 -16.22
CA LYS A 227 -1.93 6.86 -15.75
C LYS A 227 -1.05 6.58 -14.56
N VAL A 228 0.23 6.89 -14.70
CA VAL A 228 1.12 7.08 -13.56
C VAL A 228 0.27 7.86 -12.57
N LYS A 229 -0.22 7.17 -11.53
CA LYS A 229 -0.95 7.82 -10.46
C LYS A 229 0.01 8.90 -10.02
N ASP A 230 -0.45 10.15 -10.05
CA ASP A 230 0.30 11.27 -9.51
C ASP A 230 0.86 10.76 -8.18
N VAL A 231 2.19 10.70 -8.09
CA VAL A 231 2.90 10.35 -6.87
C VAL A 231 2.15 11.05 -5.75
N LYS A 232 1.61 10.32 -4.76
CA LYS A 232 0.94 10.92 -3.59
C LYS A 232 1.89 12.01 -3.13
N VAL A 233 1.52 13.26 -3.36
CA VAL A 233 2.34 14.42 -3.06
C VAL A 233 2.25 14.55 -1.55
N ILE A 234 3.13 13.85 -0.83
CA ILE A 234 3.17 13.85 0.65
C ILE A 234 3.52 15.26 1.16
N TYR A 235 4.09 16.11 0.30
CA TYR A 235 4.39 17.51 0.57
C TYR A 235 4.07 18.36 -0.66
N ASN A 236 3.21 19.38 -0.52
CA ASN A 236 2.94 20.39 -1.56
C ASN A 236 4.14 21.35 -1.79
N ASP A 237 5.37 20.83 -1.75
CA ASP A 237 6.58 21.56 -2.11
C ASP A 237 6.76 21.52 -3.62
N ASN A 238 6.12 22.45 -4.31
CA ASN A 238 6.36 22.64 -5.73
C ASN A 238 7.80 23.14 -5.94
N ALA A 239 8.56 22.41 -6.77
CA ALA A 239 9.88 22.84 -7.21
C ALA A 239 9.76 23.71 -8.48
N TYR A 240 10.26 24.93 -8.38
CA TYR A 240 10.33 25.90 -9.47
C TYR A 240 11.75 25.93 -10.03
N PHE A 241 11.87 25.80 -11.35
CA PHE A 241 13.14 25.85 -12.07
C PHE A 241 13.17 27.08 -12.98
N PHE A 242 14.18 27.94 -12.82
CA PHE A 242 14.31 29.14 -13.63
C PHE A 242 15.77 29.42 -14.03
N PRO A 243 16.06 29.75 -15.30
CA PRO A 243 15.14 29.70 -16.43
C PRO A 243 14.88 28.25 -16.86
N ASN A 244 13.64 27.94 -17.24
CA ASN A 244 13.28 26.68 -17.90
C ASN A 244 12.37 27.01 -19.10
N PRO A 245 12.84 26.83 -20.35
CA PRO A 245 14.15 26.29 -20.75
C PRO A 245 15.35 27.19 -20.38
N SER A 246 16.55 26.60 -20.23
CA SER A 246 17.81 27.32 -19.98
C SER A 246 18.77 27.23 -21.17
N LEU A 247 19.64 28.23 -21.33
CA LEU A 247 20.73 28.19 -22.30
C LEU A 247 21.90 27.34 -21.78
N ILE A 248 22.61 26.67 -22.69
CA ILE A 248 23.81 25.88 -22.37
C ILE A 248 24.81 26.71 -21.57
N GLY A 249 25.33 26.16 -20.48
CA GLY A 249 26.34 26.81 -19.62
C GLY A 249 25.79 27.97 -18.78
N LYS A 250 24.48 28.21 -18.75
CA LYS A 250 23.86 29.15 -17.81
C LYS A 250 23.39 28.45 -16.54
N LYS A 251 23.43 29.19 -15.44
CA LYS A 251 22.96 28.70 -14.14
C LYS A 251 21.45 28.54 -14.16
N ILE A 252 20.96 27.49 -13.52
CA ILE A 252 19.54 27.27 -13.27
C ILE A 252 19.30 27.38 -11.76
N SER A 253 18.32 28.18 -11.35
CA SER A 253 17.84 28.23 -9.98
C SER A 253 16.76 27.18 -9.75
N VAL A 254 16.89 26.44 -8.65
CA VAL A 254 15.84 25.57 -8.10
C VAL A 254 15.31 26.22 -6.84
N LYS A 255 13.99 26.37 -6.74
CA LYS A 255 13.33 26.94 -5.57
C LYS A 255 12.15 26.08 -5.13
N VAL A 256 12.11 25.76 -3.84
CA VAL A 256 11.04 25.03 -3.13
C VAL A 256 10.73 25.75 -1.82
N THR A 257 9.62 25.41 -1.17
CA THR A 257 9.24 25.94 0.14
C THR A 257 10.01 25.28 1.30
N SER A 258 10.33 24.00 1.20
CA SER A 258 11.19 23.26 2.15
C SER A 258 12.69 23.41 1.89
N VAL A 259 13.52 22.98 2.84
CA VAL A 259 14.99 23.01 2.67
C VAL A 259 15.44 21.92 1.71
N ILE A 260 16.21 22.29 0.67
CA ILE A 260 16.81 21.33 -0.25
C ILE A 260 18.02 20.69 0.44
N GLN A 261 18.11 19.36 0.40
CA GLN A 261 19.29 18.59 0.80
C GLN A 261 20.28 18.48 -0.38
N TYR A 262 19.81 17.98 -1.52
CA TYR A 262 20.57 17.89 -2.77
C TYR A 262 19.64 17.76 -3.99
N VAL A 263 20.20 17.98 -5.18
CA VAL A 263 19.49 17.83 -6.47
C VAL A 263 20.25 16.87 -7.37
N GLU A 264 19.49 16.07 -8.12
CA GLU A 264 19.98 15.14 -9.14
C GLU A 264 19.32 15.40 -10.49
N ILE A 265 20.07 15.21 -11.58
CA ILE A 265 19.57 15.34 -12.95
C ILE A 265 19.83 14.05 -13.71
N TYR A 266 18.81 13.61 -14.43
CA TYR A 266 18.81 12.38 -15.22
C TYR A 266 18.47 12.66 -16.68
N THR A 267 19.06 11.87 -17.58
CA THR A 267 18.67 11.83 -18.99
C THR A 267 17.28 11.22 -19.17
N GLN A 268 16.73 11.28 -20.39
CA GLN A 268 15.47 10.61 -20.74
C GLN A 268 15.54 9.07 -20.64
N THR A 269 16.75 8.51 -20.65
CA THR A 269 17.00 7.06 -20.48
C THR A 269 17.23 6.68 -19.02
N GLY A 270 17.17 7.64 -18.07
CA GLY A 270 17.32 7.40 -16.63
C GLY A 270 18.76 7.40 -16.13
N GLU A 271 19.74 7.79 -16.94
CA GLU A 271 21.15 7.90 -16.52
C GLU A 271 21.36 9.19 -15.73
N MET A 272 21.96 9.11 -14.54
CA MET A 272 22.29 10.28 -13.70
C MET A 272 23.51 11.01 -14.27
N VAL A 273 23.34 12.27 -14.64
CA VAL A 273 24.39 13.11 -15.25
C VAL A 273 24.88 14.25 -14.34
N TYR A 274 24.16 14.52 -13.25
CA TYR A 274 24.51 15.59 -12.32
C TYR A 274 23.99 15.30 -10.91
N ARG A 275 24.79 15.65 -9.89
CA ARG A 275 24.37 15.71 -8.49
C ARG A 275 25.03 16.91 -7.81
N LYS A 276 24.28 17.69 -7.04
CA LYS A 276 24.81 18.79 -6.23
C LYS A 276 24.14 18.88 -4.87
N TRP A 277 24.95 18.91 -3.81
CA TRP A 277 24.50 19.13 -2.44
C TRP A 277 24.23 20.62 -2.17
N ASN A 278 23.27 20.89 -1.29
CA ASN A 278 22.91 22.25 -0.89
C ASN A 278 23.49 22.59 0.49
N ASP A 279 24.71 23.11 0.49
CA ASP A 279 25.43 23.43 1.73
C ASP A 279 24.83 24.62 2.51
N ASN A 280 23.88 25.34 1.91
CA ASN A 280 23.29 26.55 2.48
C ASN A 280 22.04 26.29 3.33
N ASN A 281 21.53 25.05 3.39
CA ASN A 281 20.31 24.68 4.12
C ASN A 281 19.11 25.61 3.84
N ARG A 282 18.91 25.98 2.56
CA ARG A 282 17.80 26.82 2.09
C ARG A 282 16.93 26.09 1.08
N GLY A 283 15.69 26.55 0.90
CA GLY A 283 14.83 26.09 -0.19
C GLY A 283 15.22 26.61 -1.57
N GLU A 284 16.39 27.22 -1.73
CA GLU A 284 16.87 27.76 -3.01
C GLU A 284 18.32 27.35 -3.24
N MET A 285 18.64 26.90 -4.45
CA MET A 285 20.02 26.60 -4.87
C MET A 285 20.23 26.88 -6.37
N GLN A 286 21.47 27.20 -6.75
CA GLN A 286 21.87 27.34 -8.15
C GLN A 286 22.62 26.09 -8.65
N LEU A 287 22.22 25.58 -9.80
CA LEU A 287 22.86 24.50 -10.54
C LEU A 287 23.71 25.07 -11.68
N GLU A 288 24.92 24.56 -11.82
CA GLU A 288 25.84 24.91 -12.90
C GLU A 288 26.01 23.67 -13.79
N LEU A 289 25.32 23.66 -14.93
CA LEU A 289 25.24 22.49 -15.81
C LEU A 289 26.34 22.50 -16.88
N ASN A 290 27.58 22.57 -16.43
CA ASN A 290 28.74 22.56 -17.33
C ASN A 290 28.90 21.17 -17.95
N GLY A 291 29.03 21.08 -19.27
CA GLY A 291 29.28 19.82 -19.99
C GLY A 291 28.04 18.96 -20.25
N ILE A 292 26.84 19.46 -19.94
CA ILE A 292 25.58 18.78 -20.26
C ILE A 292 25.10 19.24 -21.65
N SER A 293 24.68 18.29 -22.49
CA SER A 293 24.17 18.57 -23.84
C SER A 293 22.78 19.23 -23.81
N SER A 294 22.38 19.85 -24.92
CA SER A 294 21.00 20.36 -25.04
C SER A 294 20.03 19.19 -25.20
N SER A 295 19.17 18.97 -24.21
CA SER A 295 18.14 17.93 -24.22
C SER A 295 17.07 18.21 -23.15
N VAL A 296 16.05 17.36 -23.08
CA VAL A 296 15.13 17.26 -21.94
C VAL A 296 15.77 16.38 -20.87
N TYR A 297 15.68 16.82 -19.61
CA TYR A 297 16.20 16.12 -18.45
C TYR A 297 15.11 16.01 -17.38
N PHE A 298 15.18 14.95 -16.58
CA PHE A 298 14.39 14.79 -15.36
C PHE A 298 15.19 15.26 -14.15
N VAL A 299 14.58 16.04 -13.27
CA VAL A 299 15.24 16.56 -12.06
C VAL A 299 14.56 15.99 -10.82
N ARG A 300 15.35 15.40 -9.93
CA ARG A 300 14.90 15.00 -8.58
C ARG A 300 15.46 15.96 -7.55
N VAL A 301 14.59 16.45 -6.67
CA VAL A 301 14.95 17.34 -5.57
C VAL A 301 14.73 16.60 -4.26
N TYR A 302 15.79 16.45 -3.47
CA TYR A 302 15.74 15.80 -2.17
C TYR A 302 15.63 16.88 -1.11
N LEU A 303 14.67 16.75 -0.21
CA LEU A 303 14.35 17.74 0.82
C LEU A 303 14.77 17.22 2.19
N ILE A 304 15.19 18.13 3.06
CA ILE A 304 15.40 17.86 4.48
C ILE A 304 14.02 17.88 5.15
N THR A 305 13.58 16.76 5.73
CA THR A 305 12.34 16.71 6.51
C THR A 305 12.55 17.39 7.88
N SER A 306 11.48 17.92 8.46
CA SER A 306 11.47 18.64 9.75
C SER A 306 12.10 17.86 10.92
N ILE A 307 12.26 16.55 10.79
CA ILE A 307 12.88 15.66 11.78
C ILE A 307 14.43 15.64 11.66
N GLN A 308 15.01 15.92 10.49
CA GLN A 308 16.47 16.09 10.36
C GLN A 308 16.97 17.40 10.98
N LEU A 309 16.15 18.46 11.01
CA LEU A 309 16.51 19.73 11.67
C LEU A 309 16.63 19.59 13.21
N LEU A 310 15.99 18.58 13.82
CA LEU A 310 16.09 18.33 15.26
C LEU A 310 17.39 17.59 15.68
N ARG A 311 18.21 17.10 14.74
CA ARG A 311 19.48 16.40 15.07
C ARG A 311 20.75 17.24 14.97
N ASN A 312 20.67 18.54 14.62
CA ASN A 312 21.83 19.45 14.58
C ASN A 312 21.85 20.54 15.67
N TYR A 313 21.32 20.25 16.86
CA TYR A 313 21.65 21.02 18.06
C TYR A 313 22.45 20.16 19.03
N GLN A 314 23.78 20.26 18.98
CA GLN A 314 24.63 19.99 20.13
C GLN A 314 25.38 21.26 20.57
N SER A 315 25.42 21.39 21.89
CA SER A 315 25.76 22.54 22.72
C SER A 315 27.10 23.22 22.45
N ILE A 316 27.11 24.56 22.40
CA ILE A 316 28.25 25.35 22.85
C ILE A 316 28.02 25.67 24.33
N LYS A 317 28.74 24.97 25.22
CA LYS A 317 28.85 25.38 26.64
C LYS A 317 29.89 26.51 26.75
N PRO A 318 29.60 27.62 27.43
CA PRO A 318 30.61 28.64 27.70
C PRO A 318 31.60 28.13 28.76
N ILE A 319 32.89 28.10 28.42
CA ILE A 319 33.95 27.96 29.44
C ILE A 319 34.33 29.36 29.88
N ASN A 320 33.81 29.75 31.05
CA ASN A 320 34.46 30.74 31.89
C ASN A 320 35.57 30.04 32.68
N LYS A 321 36.84 30.36 32.39
CA LYS A 321 37.91 30.25 33.38
C LYS A 321 38.58 31.61 33.56
N LYS A 322 38.29 32.22 34.71
CA LYS A 322 39.05 33.33 35.29
C LYS A 322 40.52 32.90 35.49
N ASN A 323 41.41 33.82 35.11
CA ASN A 323 42.67 34.20 35.75
C ASN A 323 43.65 33.11 36.23
N LYS A 324 44.82 33.06 35.58
CA LYS A 324 46.10 33.19 36.30
C LYS A 324 46.93 34.29 35.64
N LYS A 325 47.03 35.44 36.32
CA LYS A 325 48.15 36.37 36.17
C LYS A 325 49.39 35.69 36.74
N ALA A 326 50.47 35.68 35.99
CA ALA A 326 51.82 35.53 36.52
C ALA A 326 52.40 36.93 36.75
N ARG A 327 52.58 37.27 38.02
CA ARG A 327 53.85 37.77 38.53
C ARG A 327 54.28 36.77 39.59
#